data_AF-A0A8B7IJ09-F1
#
_entry.id   AF-A0A8B7IJ09-F1
#
_cell.length_a   1.000
_cell.length_b   1.000
_cell.length_c   1.000
_cell.angle_alpha   90.00
_cell.angle_beta   90.00
_cell.angle_gamma   90.00
#
_symmetry.space_group_name_H-M   'P 1'
#
loop_
_entity.id
_entity.type
_entity.pdbx_description
1 polymer ?
#
loop_
_entity_poly.entity_id
_entity_poly.type
_entity_poly.pdbx_seq_one_letter_code
_entity_poly.pdbx_strand_id
1 'polypeptide(L)'
;MLGSDENWILRWFMAAPATLMVLLCVLRTGFGASSAEHSYSTKLNKFPVFNFDDDLKYLCISAVSPNTTKATLYALNVWRYWCMTKGLRDYMDITKIPAVKLNELLEDFYITVKKTDGSDFLATSLHTIRRGLDRILKNAGVGFSISSSTFNSSTKKLKEKLRVLSKAGMSGARSRNVVYFSFSDEEEMWRTGCLGDSSPEALLSTVVKYNSQYLNMRTLQEHADLMFGDIELLKDSQNRPFFARTDRVKRENRVSANKVCYGQIYHEHSKGHKLCPYCLLYKYMYVHRPPSQMEAKSPFYLTARKEVSGMGNVWYEEQRMGLRSLRGVVPKLAKKVKLERCENFTFVSFTQASRKCGPLNSFQ
;
A
#
# COMPACT_ATOMS: atom_id res chain seq x y z
N MET A 1 -64.52 -18.57 -18.70
CA MET A 1 -64.15 -17.13 -18.79
C MET A 1 -62.93 -16.95 -17.89
N LEU A 2 -61.72 -16.93 -18.48
CA LEU A 2 -60.90 -15.71 -18.74
C LEU A 2 -60.36 -15.11 -17.42
N GLY A 3 -59.06 -14.90 -17.17
CA GLY A 3 -57.79 -15.02 -17.93
C GLY A 3 -56.61 -15.03 -16.92
N SER A 4 -55.49 -15.70 -17.22
CA SER A 4 -54.23 -15.17 -17.82
C SER A 4 -53.42 -14.27 -16.86
N ASP A 5 -52.10 -14.23 -16.79
CA ASP A 5 -50.98 -14.93 -17.44
C ASP A 5 -49.73 -14.28 -16.80
N GLU A 6 -48.80 -15.03 -16.21
CA GLU A 6 -47.37 -14.61 -16.08
C GLU A 6 -46.46 -15.84 -16.03
N ASN A 7 -46.50 -16.64 -17.11
CA ASN A 7 -45.51 -17.69 -17.38
C ASN A 7 -44.74 -17.37 -18.67
N TRP A 8 -44.26 -16.13 -18.77
CA TRP A 8 -43.62 -15.57 -19.97
C TRP A 8 -42.16 -16.02 -20.17
N ILE A 9 -41.51 -16.57 -19.14
CA ILE A 9 -40.12 -17.04 -19.22
C ILE A 9 -39.99 -18.39 -19.95
N LEU A 10 -41.07 -19.19 -20.00
CA LEU A 10 -41.05 -20.51 -20.64
C LEU A 10 -41.44 -20.52 -22.13
N ARG A 11 -41.86 -19.37 -22.69
CA ARG A 11 -42.22 -19.27 -24.12
C ARG A 11 -41.11 -18.72 -25.03
N TRP A 12 -39.97 -18.29 -24.49
CA TRP A 12 -38.87 -17.75 -25.30
C TRP A 12 -37.86 -18.79 -25.80
N PHE A 13 -37.94 -20.04 -25.35
CA PHE A 13 -36.96 -21.07 -25.72
C PHE A 13 -37.42 -22.08 -26.79
N MET A 14 -38.62 -21.93 -27.38
CA MET A 14 -39.16 -22.95 -28.32
C MET A 14 -39.68 -22.45 -29.68
N ALA A 15 -39.22 -21.31 -30.21
CA ALA A 15 -39.59 -20.92 -31.58
C ALA A 15 -38.54 -20.07 -32.30
N ALA A 16 -37.49 -20.70 -32.84
CA ALA A 16 -36.85 -20.28 -34.10
C ALA A 16 -35.95 -21.40 -34.66
N PRO A 17 -35.83 -21.52 -36.00
CA PRO A 17 -35.63 -22.80 -36.68
C PRO A 17 -34.15 -23.20 -36.86
N ALA A 18 -33.99 -24.49 -37.14
CA ALA A 18 -32.74 -25.18 -37.41
C ALA A 18 -32.04 -24.70 -38.70
N THR A 19 -31.36 -23.55 -38.63
CA THR A 19 -30.36 -23.19 -39.64
C THR A 19 -29.24 -22.31 -39.05
N LEU A 20 -28.49 -22.83 -38.08
CA LEU A 20 -27.10 -22.42 -37.86
C LEU A 20 -26.29 -23.48 -37.06
N MET A 21 -26.59 -24.75 -37.33
CA MET A 21 -25.98 -25.93 -36.72
C MET A 21 -24.71 -26.38 -37.49
N VAL A 22 -23.72 -25.50 -37.68
CA VAL A 22 -22.41 -25.90 -38.24
C VAL A 22 -21.18 -25.25 -37.56
N LEU A 23 -21.28 -24.18 -36.76
CA LEU A 23 -20.06 -23.50 -36.26
C LEU A 23 -19.80 -23.51 -34.74
N LEU A 24 -20.36 -24.46 -33.98
CA LEU A 24 -20.16 -24.51 -32.51
C LEU A 24 -19.88 -25.92 -31.94
N CYS A 25 -19.42 -26.86 -32.77
CA CYS A 25 -19.15 -28.25 -32.34
C CYS A 25 -17.70 -28.54 -31.88
N VAL A 26 -17.02 -27.63 -31.18
CA VAL A 26 -15.72 -27.96 -30.53
C VAL A 26 -15.65 -27.50 -29.05
N LEU A 27 -16.75 -27.04 -28.44
CA LEU A 27 -16.76 -26.69 -27.02
C LEU A 27 -17.97 -27.29 -26.29
N ARG A 28 -17.90 -28.59 -25.95
CA ARG A 28 -18.40 -29.17 -24.67
C ARG A 28 -18.46 -30.70 -24.70
N THR A 29 -17.42 -31.32 -24.17
CA THR A 29 -17.46 -32.55 -23.35
C THR A 29 -16.24 -32.43 -22.42
N GLY A 30 -16.26 -32.69 -21.11
CA GLY A 30 -17.31 -32.99 -20.16
C GLY A 30 -16.80 -32.56 -18.77
N PHE A 31 -17.75 -32.22 -17.90
CA PHE A 31 -17.55 -31.87 -16.50
C PHE A 31 -17.07 -33.10 -15.70
N GLY A 32 -15.95 -32.97 -15.01
CA GLY A 32 -15.61 -33.77 -13.82
C GLY A 32 -15.31 -32.78 -12.69
N ALA A 33 -16.20 -32.73 -11.70
CA ALA A 33 -16.16 -31.74 -10.63
C ALA A 33 -15.00 -32.00 -9.66
N SER A 34 -14.05 -31.07 -9.61
CA SER A 34 -13.24 -30.77 -8.43
C SER A 34 -13.20 -29.25 -8.32
N SER A 35 -13.90 -28.70 -7.34
CA SER A 35 -13.91 -27.27 -7.03
C SER A 35 -12.56 -26.85 -6.46
N ALA A 36 -11.58 -26.64 -7.33
CA ALA A 36 -10.38 -25.90 -7.00
C ALA A 36 -10.66 -24.42 -7.27
N GLU A 37 -10.94 -23.67 -6.20
CA GLU A 37 -10.84 -22.22 -6.18
C GLU A 37 -9.51 -21.81 -6.82
N HIS A 38 -9.57 -21.12 -7.97
CA HIS A 38 -8.38 -20.57 -8.60
C HIS A 38 -7.88 -19.40 -7.76
N SER A 39 -7.06 -19.72 -6.76
CA SER A 39 -6.27 -18.76 -6.01
C SER A 39 -5.33 -18.05 -6.97
N TYR A 40 -5.61 -16.79 -7.28
CA TYR A 40 -4.64 -15.95 -7.97
C TYR A 40 -3.42 -15.77 -7.07
N SER A 41 -2.34 -16.48 -7.40
CA SER A 41 -1.05 -16.34 -6.72
C SER A 41 -0.52 -14.93 -6.92
N THR A 42 -0.53 -14.15 -5.84
CA THR A 42 0.17 -12.86 -5.73
C THR A 42 1.65 -13.03 -5.35
N LYS A 43 2.15 -14.28 -5.30
CA LYS A 43 3.59 -14.54 -5.17
C LYS A 43 4.22 -14.25 -6.52
N LEU A 44 5.14 -13.28 -6.56
CA LEU A 44 6.02 -13.08 -7.71
C LEU A 44 6.72 -14.41 -8.01
N ASN A 45 6.27 -15.11 -9.05
CA ASN A 45 6.99 -16.25 -9.60
C ASN A 45 8.41 -15.75 -9.91
N LYS A 46 9.39 -16.29 -9.17
CA LYS A 46 10.74 -15.72 -9.12
C LYS A 46 11.43 -16.10 -10.42
N PHE A 47 11.66 -15.10 -11.28
CA PHE A 47 12.50 -15.28 -12.46
C PHE A 47 13.87 -15.86 -12.06
N PRO A 48 14.49 -16.70 -12.91
CA PRO A 48 15.83 -17.20 -12.67
C PRO A 48 16.79 -16.06 -12.34
N VAL A 49 17.58 -16.25 -11.28
CA VAL A 49 18.65 -15.29 -10.96
C VAL A 49 19.83 -15.64 -11.84
N PHE A 50 20.13 -14.76 -12.79
CA PHE A 50 21.32 -14.90 -13.61
C PHE A 50 22.53 -14.43 -12.81
N ASN A 51 23.44 -15.35 -12.49
CA ASN A 51 24.69 -15.07 -11.78
C ASN A 51 25.85 -15.00 -12.77
N PHE A 52 25.74 -14.07 -13.71
CA PHE A 52 26.85 -13.69 -14.58
C PHE A 52 27.86 -12.86 -13.77
N ASP A 53 29.14 -12.99 -14.11
CA ASP A 53 30.22 -12.15 -13.59
C ASP A 53 30.17 -10.79 -14.31
N ASP A 54 29.07 -10.05 -14.08
CA ASP A 54 28.81 -8.74 -14.67
C ASP A 54 28.44 -7.69 -13.62
N ASP A 55 28.84 -6.44 -13.90
CA ASP A 55 28.65 -5.32 -12.98
C ASP A 55 27.20 -4.79 -12.94
N LEU A 56 26.31 -5.35 -13.76
CA LEU A 56 24.92 -4.89 -13.90
C LEU A 56 24.12 -5.03 -12.60
N LYS A 57 24.48 -6.00 -11.74
CA LYS A 57 23.85 -6.11 -10.41
C LYS A 57 24.20 -4.92 -9.52
N TYR A 58 25.43 -4.40 -9.59
CA TYR A 58 25.84 -3.22 -8.83
C TYR A 58 25.10 -1.95 -9.30
N LEU A 59 24.83 -1.84 -10.60
CA LEU A 59 23.98 -0.79 -11.15
C LEU A 59 22.53 -0.83 -10.62
N CYS A 60 22.09 -1.96 -10.06
CA CYS A 60 20.77 -2.05 -9.44
C CYS A 60 20.76 -1.60 -7.97
N ILE A 61 21.93 -1.53 -7.33
CA ILE A 61 22.15 -1.27 -5.88
C ILE A 61 22.54 0.21 -5.62
N SER A 62 22.31 1.11 -6.60
CA SER A 62 22.56 2.56 -6.42
C SER A 62 21.84 3.14 -5.18
N ALA A 63 22.12 4.39 -4.80
CA ALA A 63 21.61 5.10 -3.61
C ALA A 63 20.06 5.29 -3.55
N VAL A 64 19.31 4.21 -3.67
CA VAL A 64 17.86 4.11 -3.71
C VAL A 64 17.39 3.20 -2.58
N SER A 65 16.10 3.29 -2.22
CA SER A 65 15.57 2.46 -1.15
C SER A 65 15.64 0.95 -1.47
N PRO A 66 15.74 0.06 -0.46
CA PRO A 66 15.86 -1.39 -0.67
C PRO A 66 14.76 -2.00 -1.55
N ASN A 67 13.53 -1.45 -1.49
CA ASN A 67 12.42 -1.87 -2.35
C ASN A 67 12.65 -1.51 -3.82
N THR A 68 13.27 -0.36 -4.06
CA THR A 68 13.57 0.15 -5.39
C THR A 68 14.70 -0.68 -6.01
N THR A 69 15.72 -1.06 -5.22
CA THR A 69 16.77 -2.03 -5.60
C THR A 69 16.17 -3.37 -6.03
N LYS A 70 15.28 -3.96 -5.20
CA LYS A 70 14.60 -5.22 -5.51
C LYS A 70 13.81 -5.14 -6.82
N ALA A 71 13.09 -4.04 -7.05
CA ALA A 71 12.30 -3.84 -8.27
C ALA A 71 13.17 -3.72 -9.53
N THR A 72 14.34 -3.09 -9.47
CA THR A 72 15.25 -2.99 -10.62
C THR A 72 16.01 -4.29 -10.87
N LEU A 73 16.44 -5.01 -9.83
CA LEU A 73 16.98 -6.36 -10.00
C LEU A 73 15.95 -7.29 -10.66
N TYR A 74 14.69 -7.19 -10.25
CA TYR A 74 13.60 -7.93 -10.87
C TYR A 74 13.45 -7.59 -12.36
N ALA A 75 13.45 -6.30 -12.73
CA ALA A 75 13.38 -5.87 -14.12
C ALA A 75 14.56 -6.40 -14.96
N LEU A 76 15.79 -6.39 -14.43
CA LEU A 76 16.98 -6.94 -15.08
C LEU A 76 16.81 -8.45 -15.35
N ASN A 77 16.34 -9.21 -14.36
CA ASN A 77 16.12 -10.65 -14.52
C ASN A 77 15.03 -10.96 -15.55
N VAL A 78 13.96 -10.15 -15.62
CA VAL A 78 12.92 -10.28 -16.65
C VAL A 78 13.50 -10.06 -18.04
N TRP A 79 14.34 -9.03 -18.21
CA TRP A 79 15.01 -8.76 -19.49
C TRP A 79 15.90 -9.93 -19.91
N ARG A 80 16.80 -10.39 -19.03
CA ARG A 80 17.71 -11.51 -19.32
C ARG A 80 16.96 -12.79 -19.65
N TYR A 81 15.91 -13.10 -18.89
CA TYR A 81 15.08 -14.26 -19.15
C TYR A 81 14.43 -14.18 -20.53
N TRP A 82 13.85 -13.03 -20.88
CA TRP A 82 13.26 -12.83 -22.20
C TRP A 82 14.29 -12.98 -23.32
N CYS A 83 15.48 -12.37 -23.19
CA CYS A 83 16.58 -12.54 -24.14
C CYS A 83 16.95 -14.03 -24.33
N MET A 84 17.10 -14.77 -23.23
CA MET A 84 17.38 -16.22 -23.27
C MET A 84 16.29 -16.99 -24.01
N THR A 85 15.01 -16.72 -23.75
CA THR A 85 13.89 -17.40 -24.44
C THR A 85 13.80 -17.09 -25.93
N LYS A 86 14.35 -15.96 -26.37
CA LYS A 86 14.37 -15.52 -27.77
C LYS A 86 15.68 -15.86 -28.50
N GLY A 87 16.63 -16.53 -27.84
CA GLY A 87 17.95 -16.81 -28.40
C GLY A 87 18.87 -15.59 -28.53
N LEU A 88 18.55 -14.48 -27.84
CA LEU A 88 19.20 -13.18 -27.93
C LEU A 88 20.30 -13.00 -26.85
N ARG A 89 21.21 -13.96 -26.74
CA ARG A 89 22.21 -14.00 -25.65
C ARG A 89 23.13 -12.78 -25.62
N ASP A 90 23.49 -12.25 -26.78
CA ASP A 90 24.38 -11.09 -26.91
C ASP A 90 23.76 -9.79 -26.39
N TYR A 91 22.44 -9.78 -26.18
CA TYR A 91 21.68 -8.61 -25.72
C TYR A 91 21.26 -8.70 -24.24
N MET A 92 21.79 -9.67 -23.48
CA MET A 92 21.50 -9.79 -22.06
C MET A 92 22.04 -8.62 -21.23
N ASP A 93 23.13 -8.00 -21.67
CA ASP A 93 23.61 -6.73 -21.14
C ASP A 93 22.94 -5.56 -21.88
N ILE A 94 21.89 -5.02 -21.27
CA ILE A 94 21.13 -3.91 -21.83
C ILE A 94 21.96 -2.63 -22.02
N THR A 95 23.08 -2.48 -21.30
CA THR A 95 23.91 -1.26 -21.33
C THR A 95 24.85 -1.21 -22.53
N LYS A 96 25.12 -2.37 -23.17
CA LYS A 96 25.98 -2.48 -24.36
C LYS A 96 25.20 -2.34 -25.67
N ILE A 97 23.88 -2.19 -25.61
CA ILE A 97 23.02 -2.15 -26.78
C ILE A 97 22.89 -0.71 -27.29
N PRO A 98 23.20 -0.43 -28.58
CA PRO A 98 22.95 0.88 -29.17
C PRO A 98 21.47 1.26 -29.10
N ALA A 99 21.18 2.56 -28.89
CA ALA A 99 19.82 3.04 -28.63
C ALA A 99 18.78 2.63 -29.70
N VAL A 100 19.16 2.68 -30.98
CA VAL A 100 18.28 2.27 -32.10
C VAL A 100 17.95 0.78 -31.99
N LYS A 101 18.96 -0.07 -31.78
CA LYS A 101 18.76 -1.51 -31.65
C LYS A 101 17.97 -1.87 -30.39
N LEU A 102 18.24 -1.18 -29.29
CA LEU A 102 17.50 -1.36 -28.06
C LEU A 102 16.01 -1.00 -28.24
N ASN A 103 15.71 0.05 -28.99
CA ASN A 103 14.34 0.43 -29.29
C ASN A 103 13.61 -0.67 -30.09
N GLU A 104 14.24 -1.27 -31.11
CA GLU A 104 13.68 -2.42 -31.84
C GLU A 104 13.42 -3.62 -30.92
N LEU A 105 14.39 -3.97 -30.08
CA LEU A 105 14.26 -5.09 -29.13
C LEU A 105 13.13 -4.85 -28.12
N LEU A 106 12.98 -3.60 -27.66
CA LEU A 106 11.92 -3.22 -26.73
C LEU A 106 10.52 -3.33 -27.36
N GLU A 107 10.38 -3.18 -28.68
CA GLU A 107 9.09 -3.42 -29.36
C GLU A 107 8.62 -4.87 -29.18
N ASP A 108 9.48 -5.83 -29.50
CA ASP A 108 9.16 -7.26 -29.35
C ASP A 108 9.03 -7.64 -27.87
N PHE A 109 9.90 -7.09 -27.02
CA PHE A 109 9.85 -7.29 -25.57
C PHE A 109 8.47 -6.94 -25.01
N TYR A 110 7.94 -5.74 -25.26
CA TYR A 110 6.66 -5.33 -24.67
C TYR A 110 5.46 -6.15 -25.16
N ILE A 111 5.54 -6.76 -26.35
CA ILE A 111 4.47 -7.58 -26.90
C ILE A 111 4.52 -9.01 -26.32
N THR A 112 5.72 -9.58 -26.24
CA THR A 112 5.93 -11.02 -26.01
C THR A 112 6.38 -11.38 -24.60
N VAL A 113 6.80 -10.41 -23.78
CA VAL A 113 7.24 -10.68 -22.42
C VAL A 113 6.11 -11.27 -21.58
N LYS A 114 6.38 -12.44 -21.00
CA LYS A 114 5.46 -13.20 -20.14
C LYS A 114 6.16 -13.60 -18.85
N LYS A 115 5.38 -13.91 -17.82
CA LYS A 115 5.90 -14.51 -16.58
C LYS A 115 6.43 -15.90 -16.85
N THR A 116 7.19 -16.46 -15.91
CA THR A 116 7.73 -17.82 -16.00
C THR A 116 6.64 -18.90 -16.11
N ASP A 117 5.42 -18.60 -15.66
CA ASP A 117 4.24 -19.46 -15.77
C ASP A 117 3.48 -19.29 -17.11
N GLY A 118 3.99 -18.47 -18.03
CA GLY A 118 3.34 -18.15 -19.32
C GLY A 118 2.23 -17.10 -19.25
N SER A 119 1.83 -16.65 -18.05
CA SER A 119 0.80 -15.63 -17.88
C SER A 119 1.31 -14.23 -18.23
N ASP A 120 0.38 -13.36 -18.62
CA ASP A 120 0.67 -11.95 -18.90
C ASP A 120 0.97 -11.15 -17.62
N PHE A 121 1.81 -10.14 -17.77
CA PHE A 121 2.05 -9.13 -16.74
C PHE A 121 0.85 -8.19 -16.60
N LEU A 122 0.66 -7.65 -15.39
CA LEU A 122 -0.24 -6.52 -15.18
C LEU A 122 0.35 -5.26 -15.82
N ALA A 123 -0.51 -4.32 -16.24
CA ALA A 123 -0.07 -3.07 -16.86
C ALA A 123 0.85 -2.26 -15.92
N THR A 124 0.54 -2.19 -14.62
CA THR A 124 1.42 -1.58 -13.61
C THR A 124 2.78 -2.26 -13.51
N SER A 125 2.84 -3.59 -13.64
CA SER A 125 4.10 -4.34 -13.58
C SER A 125 5.00 -4.01 -14.77
N LEU A 126 4.44 -3.89 -15.98
CA LEU A 126 5.19 -3.49 -17.17
C LEU A 126 5.76 -2.08 -17.03
N HIS A 127 5.02 -1.14 -16.46
CA HIS A 127 5.55 0.19 -16.14
C HIS A 127 6.72 0.14 -15.15
N THR A 128 6.63 -0.68 -14.10
CA THR A 128 7.71 -0.88 -13.13
C THR A 128 8.94 -1.50 -13.79
N ILE A 129 8.75 -2.48 -14.68
CA ILE A 129 9.85 -3.11 -15.43
C ILE A 129 10.54 -2.07 -16.32
N ARG A 130 9.79 -1.32 -17.14
CA ARG A 130 10.35 -0.23 -17.97
C ARG A 130 11.17 0.76 -17.15
N ARG A 131 10.65 1.19 -15.98
CA ARG A 131 11.37 2.09 -15.06
C ARG A 131 12.62 1.46 -14.46
N GLY A 132 12.59 0.15 -14.18
CA GLY A 132 13.76 -0.60 -13.73
C GLY A 132 14.86 -0.60 -14.79
N LEU A 133 14.53 -0.94 -16.03
CA LEU A 133 15.48 -0.94 -17.15
C LEU A 133 16.07 0.44 -17.44
N ASP A 134 15.21 1.47 -17.48
CA ASP A 134 15.65 2.86 -17.70
C ASP A 134 16.62 3.34 -16.63
N ARG A 135 16.42 2.90 -15.37
CA ARG A 135 17.32 3.22 -14.26
C ARG A 135 18.68 2.53 -14.38
N ILE A 136 18.73 1.29 -14.87
CA ILE A 136 20.00 0.59 -15.12
C ILE A 136 20.83 1.37 -16.13
N LEU A 137 20.21 1.80 -17.23
CA LEU A 137 20.87 2.59 -18.27
C LEU A 137 21.38 3.94 -17.74
N LYS A 138 20.55 4.64 -16.96
CA LYS A 138 20.95 5.91 -16.32
C LYS A 138 22.12 5.73 -15.35
N ASN A 139 22.07 4.70 -14.51
CA ASN A 139 23.14 4.39 -13.56
C ASN A 139 24.44 3.98 -14.27
N ALA A 140 24.34 3.36 -15.46
CA ALA A 140 25.48 3.00 -16.30
C ALA A 140 26.06 4.19 -17.09
N GLY A 141 25.38 5.35 -17.11
CA GLY A 141 25.87 6.53 -17.82
C GLY A 141 25.85 6.42 -19.35
N VAL A 142 25.02 5.55 -19.95
CA VAL A 142 25.01 5.29 -21.41
C VAL A 142 24.54 6.46 -22.28
N GLY A 143 24.20 7.62 -21.70
CA GLY A 143 23.87 8.84 -22.43
C GLY A 143 22.47 8.89 -23.05
N PHE A 144 21.62 7.88 -22.86
CA PHE A 144 20.23 7.87 -23.32
C PHE A 144 19.27 7.28 -22.28
N SER A 145 17.97 7.51 -22.49
CA SER A 145 16.89 7.01 -21.63
C SER A 145 15.80 6.38 -22.49
N ILE A 146 15.21 5.28 -22.03
CA ILE A 146 14.07 4.61 -22.68
C ILE A 146 12.85 5.56 -22.73
N SER A 147 12.85 6.66 -21.97
CA SER A 147 11.78 7.66 -21.99
C SER A 147 11.99 8.76 -23.04
N SER A 148 13.11 8.79 -23.77
CA SER A 148 13.38 9.79 -24.80
C SER A 148 12.60 9.51 -26.09
N SER A 149 12.56 10.51 -26.98
CA SER A 149 11.92 10.42 -28.30
C SER A 149 12.54 9.35 -29.21
N THR A 150 13.80 8.96 -28.98
CA THR A 150 14.48 7.86 -29.69
C THR A 150 13.72 6.54 -29.53
N PHE A 151 12.95 6.37 -28.46
CA PHE A 151 12.21 5.14 -28.13
C PHE A 151 10.71 5.23 -28.47
N ASN A 152 10.34 6.05 -29.44
CA ASN A 152 8.93 6.30 -29.79
C ASN A 152 8.19 5.04 -30.27
N SER A 153 8.83 4.19 -31.08
CA SER A 153 8.18 2.99 -31.62
C SER A 153 7.91 1.94 -30.54
N SER A 154 8.91 1.60 -29.70
CA SER A 154 8.70 0.73 -28.54
C SER A 154 7.71 1.32 -27.54
N THR A 155 7.71 2.64 -27.35
CA THR A 155 6.72 3.33 -26.52
C THR A 155 5.30 3.19 -27.06
N LYS A 156 5.11 3.25 -28.39
CA LYS A 156 3.81 3.01 -29.03
C LYS A 156 3.35 1.57 -28.82
N LYS A 157 4.23 0.58 -28.99
CA LYS A 157 3.91 -0.84 -28.74
C LYS A 157 3.55 -1.10 -27.27
N LEU A 158 4.28 -0.50 -26.34
CA LEU A 158 3.95 -0.57 -24.91
C LEU A 158 2.56 0.01 -24.65
N LYS A 159 2.27 1.22 -25.13
CA LYS A 159 0.95 1.86 -24.94
C LYS A 159 -0.19 0.97 -25.44
N GLU A 160 -0.01 0.34 -26.60
CA GLU A 160 -1.02 -0.57 -27.15
C GLU A 160 -1.20 -1.83 -26.28
N LYS A 161 -0.10 -2.47 -25.84
CA LYS A 161 -0.16 -3.60 -24.90
C LYS A 161 -0.89 -3.21 -23.60
N LEU A 162 -0.58 -2.05 -23.03
CA LEU A 162 -1.21 -1.56 -21.80
C LEU A 162 -2.71 -1.31 -21.99
N ARG A 163 -3.13 -0.80 -23.16
CA ARG A 163 -4.54 -0.60 -23.52
C ARG A 163 -5.28 -1.94 -23.56
N VAL A 164 -4.69 -2.97 -24.17
CA VAL A 164 -5.26 -4.32 -24.23
C VAL A 164 -5.39 -4.92 -22.83
N LEU A 165 -4.33 -4.85 -22.01
CA LEU A 165 -4.36 -5.33 -20.63
C LEU A 165 -5.41 -4.61 -19.78
N SER A 166 -5.57 -3.30 -19.96
CA SER A 166 -6.57 -2.52 -19.22
C SER A 166 -7.99 -2.93 -19.60
N LYS A 167 -8.27 -3.16 -20.89
CA LYS A 167 -9.57 -3.68 -21.36
C LYS A 167 -9.86 -5.09 -20.83
N ALA A 168 -8.83 -5.90 -20.62
CA ALA A 168 -8.95 -7.23 -20.02
C ALA A 168 -9.03 -7.23 -18.48
N GLY A 169 -9.16 -6.08 -17.83
CA GLY A 169 -9.18 -5.98 -16.36
C GLY A 169 -7.81 -6.18 -15.68
N MET A 170 -6.73 -6.31 -16.47
CA MET A 170 -5.36 -6.56 -16.02
C MET A 170 -4.53 -5.27 -15.86
N SER A 171 -5.17 -4.15 -15.53
CA SER A 171 -4.48 -2.88 -15.32
C SER A 171 -3.48 -2.99 -14.15
N GLY A 172 -3.79 -3.78 -13.12
CA GLY A 172 -3.03 -3.86 -11.87
C GLY A 172 -3.15 -2.60 -10.99
N ALA A 173 -3.74 -1.53 -11.52
CA ALA A 173 -4.22 -0.41 -10.75
C ALA A 173 -5.53 -0.85 -10.09
N ARG A 174 -5.44 -1.40 -8.87
CA ARG A 174 -6.58 -1.28 -7.95
C ARG A 174 -6.86 0.22 -7.86
N SER A 175 -8.09 0.65 -8.16
CA SER A 175 -8.53 1.95 -7.69
C SER A 175 -8.30 1.91 -6.18
N ARG A 176 -7.24 2.56 -5.70
CA ARG A 176 -7.09 2.85 -4.29
C ARG A 176 -8.07 3.97 -3.99
N ASN A 177 -9.36 3.70 -4.19
CA ASN A 177 -10.39 4.50 -3.59
C ASN A 177 -10.16 4.30 -2.11
N VAL A 178 -9.57 5.32 -1.48
CA VAL A 178 -9.38 5.34 -0.04
C VAL A 178 -10.78 5.22 0.54
N VAL A 179 -11.04 4.09 1.19
CA VAL A 179 -12.28 3.89 1.92
C VAL A 179 -12.08 4.55 3.27
N TYR A 180 -12.99 5.44 3.64
CA TYR A 180 -12.97 6.13 4.92
C TYR A 180 -13.97 5.46 5.86
N PHE A 181 -13.71 5.53 7.15
CA PHE A 181 -14.69 5.13 8.14
C PHE A 181 -15.79 6.20 8.22
N SER A 182 -17.03 5.75 8.21
CA SER A 182 -18.19 6.58 8.50
C SER A 182 -18.21 6.95 9.99
N PHE A 183 -19.01 7.96 10.37
CA PHE A 183 -19.22 8.28 11.78
C PHE A 183 -19.80 7.09 12.56
N SER A 184 -20.73 6.36 11.95
CA SER A 184 -21.34 5.17 12.54
C SER A 184 -20.32 4.04 12.71
N ASP A 185 -19.39 3.88 11.77
CA ASP A 185 -18.31 2.89 11.89
C ASP A 185 -17.43 3.20 13.10
N GLU A 186 -17.07 4.47 13.30
CA GLU A 186 -16.26 4.89 14.45
C GLU A 186 -17.02 4.71 15.77
N GLU A 187 -18.29 5.11 15.84
CA GLU A 187 -19.15 4.91 17.01
C GLU A 187 -19.24 3.42 17.40
N GLU A 188 -19.41 2.55 16.41
CA GLU A 188 -19.42 1.10 16.62
C GLU A 188 -18.07 0.60 17.13
N MET A 189 -16.94 1.13 16.64
CA MET A 189 -15.61 0.77 17.17
C MET A 189 -15.44 1.17 18.64
N TRP A 190 -15.98 2.32 19.06
CA TRP A 190 -16.00 2.72 20.47
C TRP A 190 -16.92 1.82 21.30
N ARG A 191 -18.14 1.58 20.81
CA ARG A 191 -19.14 0.74 21.50
C ARG A 191 -18.68 -0.69 21.70
N THR A 192 -17.97 -1.26 20.73
CA THR A 192 -17.41 -2.63 20.80
C THR A 192 -16.09 -2.72 21.58
N GLY A 193 -15.57 -1.59 22.10
CA GLY A 193 -14.31 -1.55 22.85
C GLY A 193 -13.09 -1.79 21.97
N CYS A 194 -13.20 -1.62 20.65
CA CYS A 194 -12.06 -1.67 19.73
C CYS A 194 -11.18 -0.42 19.83
N LEU A 195 -11.77 0.68 20.29
CA LEU A 195 -11.12 1.93 20.64
C LEU A 195 -11.39 2.24 22.12
N GLY A 196 -10.45 2.89 22.77
CA GLY A 196 -10.54 3.32 24.16
C GLY A 196 -9.34 2.88 24.98
N ASP A 197 -9.49 2.85 26.29
CA ASP A 197 -8.46 2.48 27.26
C ASP A 197 -8.88 1.28 28.11
N SER A 198 -9.67 0.36 27.55
CA SER A 198 -10.08 -0.88 28.24
C SER A 198 -9.03 -1.99 28.13
N SER A 199 -8.16 -1.95 27.12
CA SER A 199 -7.07 -2.90 26.95
C SER A 199 -5.85 -2.27 26.25
N PRO A 200 -4.67 -2.92 26.31
CA PRO A 200 -3.48 -2.49 25.58
C PRO A 200 -3.73 -2.34 24.07
N GLU A 201 -4.46 -3.27 23.45
CA GLU A 201 -4.76 -3.22 22.02
C GLU A 201 -5.76 -2.12 21.65
N ALA A 202 -6.77 -1.89 22.49
CA ALA A 202 -7.75 -0.83 22.27
C ALA A 202 -7.05 0.54 22.31
N LEU A 203 -6.22 0.77 23.33
CA LEU A 203 -5.48 2.02 23.50
C LEU A 203 -4.49 2.26 22.37
N LEU A 204 -3.74 1.23 21.98
CA LEU A 204 -2.84 1.29 20.83
C LEU A 204 -3.58 1.64 19.54
N SER A 205 -4.73 1.00 19.29
CA SER A 205 -5.56 1.25 18.11
C SER A 205 -6.09 2.68 18.07
N THR A 206 -6.48 3.21 19.23
CA THR A 206 -6.92 4.60 19.38
C THR A 206 -5.79 5.60 19.15
N VAL A 207 -4.59 5.32 19.66
CA VAL A 207 -3.41 6.16 19.39
C VAL A 207 -3.04 6.14 17.91
N VAL A 208 -3.12 4.99 17.24
CA VAL A 208 -2.94 4.92 15.78
C VAL A 208 -3.96 5.80 15.07
N LYS A 209 -5.25 5.70 15.41
CA LYS A 209 -6.32 6.54 14.85
C LYS A 209 -6.01 8.03 14.99
N TYR A 210 -5.70 8.49 16.21
CA TYR A 210 -5.49 9.93 16.45
C TYR A 210 -4.19 10.44 15.85
N ASN A 211 -3.12 9.65 15.84
CA ASN A 211 -1.90 10.03 15.14
C ASN A 211 -2.15 10.18 13.63
N SER A 212 -2.98 9.31 13.03
CA SER A 212 -3.37 9.46 11.62
C SER A 212 -4.27 10.67 11.39
N GLN A 213 -5.25 10.90 12.26
CA GLN A 213 -6.25 11.95 12.12
C GLN A 213 -5.72 13.37 12.38
N TYR A 214 -4.91 13.54 13.43
CA TYR A 214 -4.46 14.85 13.90
C TYR A 214 -2.99 15.17 13.59
N LEU A 215 -2.10 14.17 13.60
CA LEU A 215 -0.66 14.36 13.36
C LEU A 215 -0.24 14.09 11.90
N ASN A 216 -1.24 13.96 11.01
CA ASN A 216 -1.07 13.77 9.56
C ASN A 216 -0.20 12.55 9.19
N MET A 217 -0.25 11.49 9.99
CA MET A 217 0.46 10.23 9.73
C MET A 217 -0.33 9.38 8.74
N ARG A 218 0.16 9.18 7.51
CA ARG A 218 -0.63 8.57 6.43
C ARG A 218 -0.12 7.20 6.00
N THR A 219 1.16 6.94 6.20
CA THR A 219 1.84 5.76 5.66
C THR A 219 2.31 4.82 6.77
N LEU A 220 2.40 3.53 6.44
CA LEU A 220 2.98 2.54 7.36
C LEU A 220 4.40 2.93 7.79
N GLN A 221 5.19 3.50 6.87
CA GLN A 221 6.59 3.84 7.14
C GLN A 221 6.69 5.00 8.12
N GLU A 222 5.86 6.04 7.98
CA GLU A 222 5.79 7.13 8.97
C GLU A 222 5.48 6.59 10.36
N HIS A 223 4.45 5.74 10.50
CA HIS A 223 4.13 5.15 11.80
C HIS A 223 5.28 4.25 12.30
N ALA A 224 5.91 3.48 11.42
CA ALA A 224 6.99 2.56 11.80
C ALA A 224 8.25 3.29 12.26
N ASP A 225 8.59 4.42 11.64
CA ASP A 225 9.79 5.20 11.95
C ASP A 225 9.59 6.19 13.09
N LEU A 226 8.35 6.38 13.54
CA LEU A 226 8.01 7.27 14.64
C LEU A 226 8.73 6.85 15.92
N MET A 227 9.43 7.81 16.52
CA MET A 227 10.15 7.65 17.79
C MET A 227 9.43 8.38 18.91
N PHE A 228 9.68 7.99 20.16
CA PHE A 228 9.06 8.60 21.33
C PHE A 228 9.25 10.12 21.36
N GLY A 229 10.48 10.58 21.07
CA GLY A 229 10.79 11.99 21.07
C GLY A 229 10.15 12.77 19.92
N ASP A 230 9.64 12.14 18.87
CA ASP A 230 9.07 12.83 17.71
C ASP A 230 7.67 13.41 17.99
N ILE A 231 7.03 12.98 19.09
CA ILE A 231 5.80 13.57 19.60
C ILE A 231 6.12 14.23 20.94
N GLU A 232 6.00 15.55 21.00
CA GLU A 232 6.34 16.34 22.19
C GLU A 232 5.06 16.87 22.84
N LEU A 233 5.03 16.87 24.18
CA LEU A 233 4.06 17.61 24.96
C LEU A 233 4.53 19.06 25.08
N LEU A 234 3.85 19.96 24.40
CA LEU A 234 4.16 21.39 24.33
C LEU A 234 3.06 22.23 24.98
N LYS A 235 3.30 23.53 25.11
CA LYS A 235 2.33 24.50 25.57
C LYS A 235 2.21 25.64 24.56
N ASP A 236 1.00 26.15 24.38
CA ASP A 236 0.76 27.30 23.50
C ASP A 236 1.01 28.64 24.23
N SER A 237 0.76 29.75 23.55
CA SER A 237 0.90 31.10 24.14
C SER A 237 -0.06 31.35 25.31
N GLN A 238 -1.12 30.54 25.44
CA GLN A 238 -2.08 30.58 26.55
C GLN A 238 -1.75 29.53 27.63
N ASN A 239 -0.55 28.93 27.59
CA ASN A 239 -0.08 27.89 28.52
C ASN A 239 -0.94 26.61 28.50
N ARG A 240 -1.73 26.38 27.43
CA ARG A 240 -2.55 25.17 27.27
C ARG A 240 -1.70 24.03 26.74
N PRO A 241 -1.73 22.85 27.36
CA PRO A 241 -0.93 21.71 26.92
C PRO A 241 -1.50 21.08 25.65
N PHE A 242 -0.62 20.71 24.72
CA PHE A 242 -0.97 19.98 23.51
C PHE A 242 0.16 19.05 23.07
N PHE A 243 -0.18 17.96 22.41
CA PHE A 243 0.81 17.13 21.71
C PHE A 243 0.99 17.61 20.28
N ALA A 244 2.24 17.65 19.82
CA ALA A 244 2.55 17.90 18.42
C ALA A 244 3.68 17.01 17.94
N ARG A 245 3.66 16.70 16.64
CA ARG A 245 4.75 15.99 15.97
C ARG A 245 5.81 16.99 15.53
N THR A 246 7.07 16.75 15.90
CA THR A 246 8.22 17.55 15.48
C THR A 246 9.06 16.76 14.48
N ASP A 247 9.58 17.43 13.45
CA ASP A 247 10.43 16.80 12.44
C ASP A 247 11.86 16.64 12.96
N ARG A 248 12.36 15.40 12.91
CA ARG A 248 13.72 14.99 13.31
C ARG A 248 14.81 15.81 12.64
N VAL A 249 14.64 16.17 11.35
CA VAL A 249 15.66 16.89 10.56
C VAL A 249 15.95 18.29 11.12
N LYS A 250 15.00 18.89 11.85
CA LYS A 250 15.16 20.24 12.43
C LYS A 250 15.68 20.24 13.86
N ARG A 251 15.86 19.07 14.48
CA ARG A 251 16.34 18.95 15.87
C ARG A 251 17.86 19.10 15.99
N GLU A 252 18.61 18.76 14.93
CA GLU A 252 20.07 18.90 14.88
C GLU A 252 20.52 20.34 14.56
N ASN A 253 19.68 21.15 13.89
CA ASN A 253 19.96 22.55 13.62
C ASN A 253 19.46 23.47 14.76
N ARG A 254 20.21 23.49 15.86
CA ARG A 254 20.01 24.42 16.99
C ARG A 254 20.30 25.88 16.60
N VAL A 255 19.43 26.56 15.85
CA VAL A 255 19.41 28.05 15.80
C VAL A 255 18.04 28.67 15.45
N SER A 256 17.08 27.98 14.82
CA SER A 256 15.84 28.66 14.37
C SER A 256 14.66 28.47 15.33
N ALA A 257 14.09 29.58 15.79
CA ALA A 257 12.94 29.68 16.70
C ALA A 257 11.61 29.14 16.12
N ASN A 258 11.61 28.60 14.90
CA ASN A 258 10.42 28.07 14.24
C ASN A 258 10.47 26.54 14.19
N LYS A 259 10.21 25.89 15.33
CA LYS A 259 9.85 24.46 15.37
C LYS A 259 8.57 24.28 14.54
N VAL A 260 8.71 23.80 13.30
CA VAL A 260 7.54 23.45 12.49
C VAL A 260 6.88 22.24 13.14
N CYS A 261 5.77 22.48 13.81
CA CYS A 261 4.95 21.47 14.45
C CYS A 261 3.90 20.99 13.45
N TYR A 262 3.82 19.68 13.24
CA TYR A 262 2.84 19.06 12.35
C TYR A 262 1.69 18.49 13.17
N GLY A 263 0.51 19.08 13.03
CA GLY A 263 -0.67 18.65 13.77
C GLY A 263 -0.60 18.97 15.26
N GLN A 264 -1.74 19.21 15.87
CA GLN A 264 -1.85 19.53 17.29
C GLN A 264 -3.01 18.74 17.89
N ILE A 265 -2.78 18.12 19.04
CA ILE A 265 -3.80 17.44 19.82
C ILE A 265 -3.91 18.17 21.16
N TYR A 266 -4.92 19.03 21.27
CA TYR A 266 -5.26 19.72 22.51
C TYR A 266 -6.12 18.84 23.42
N HIS A 267 -6.13 19.17 24.70
CA HIS A 267 -7.07 18.60 25.65
C HIS A 267 -8.50 19.09 25.35
N GLU A 268 -9.34 18.21 24.80
CA GLU A 268 -10.73 18.51 24.48
C GLU A 268 -11.64 18.03 25.62
N HIS A 269 -11.93 18.93 26.57
CA HIS A 269 -12.72 18.62 27.78
C HIS A 269 -14.18 18.27 27.48
N SER A 270 -14.73 18.72 26.35
CA SER A 270 -16.16 18.62 26.00
C SER A 270 -16.65 17.19 25.74
N LYS A 271 -15.75 16.25 25.38
CA LYS A 271 -16.11 14.84 25.10
C LYS A 271 -15.87 13.88 26.27
N GLY A 272 -15.44 14.41 27.42
CA GLY A 272 -15.06 13.62 28.58
C GLY A 272 -13.71 12.90 28.41
N HIS A 273 -13.08 12.53 29.53
CA HIS A 273 -11.71 12.01 29.54
C HIS A 273 -11.54 10.67 28.80
N LYS A 274 -12.61 9.88 28.64
CA LYS A 274 -12.58 8.57 27.99
C LYS A 274 -12.51 8.63 26.45
N LEU A 275 -12.89 9.76 25.85
CA LEU A 275 -12.87 9.96 24.40
C LEU A 275 -11.89 11.06 23.97
N CYS A 276 -11.21 11.69 24.94
CA CYS A 276 -10.29 12.79 24.69
C CYS A 276 -9.00 12.27 24.04
N PRO A 277 -8.64 12.71 22.81
CA PRO A 277 -7.43 12.26 22.12
C PRO A 277 -6.15 12.53 22.92
N TYR A 278 -6.11 13.68 23.60
CA TYR A 278 -5.00 14.05 24.48
C TYR A 278 -4.84 13.07 25.64
N CYS A 279 -5.92 12.75 26.37
CA CYS A 279 -5.85 11.88 27.55
C CYS A 279 -5.42 10.46 27.17
N LEU A 280 -5.90 9.95 26.04
CA LEU A 280 -5.59 8.60 25.57
C LEU A 280 -4.13 8.52 25.07
N LEU A 281 -3.66 9.53 24.35
CA LEU A 281 -2.26 9.64 23.97
C LEU A 281 -1.35 9.78 25.21
N TYR A 282 -1.75 10.58 26.19
CA TYR A 282 -1.01 10.74 27.44
C TYR A 282 -0.91 9.42 28.21
N LYS A 283 -2.01 8.69 28.35
CA LYS A 283 -2.04 7.35 28.98
C LYS A 283 -1.08 6.39 28.28
N TYR A 284 -1.10 6.37 26.95
CA TYR A 284 -0.18 5.55 26.16
C TYR A 284 1.29 5.94 26.37
N MET A 285 1.61 7.23 26.39
CA MET A 285 3.00 7.69 26.45
C MET A 285 3.62 7.68 27.84
N TYR A 286 2.84 7.94 28.89
CA TYR A 286 3.37 8.22 30.23
C TYR A 286 2.83 7.33 31.34
N VAL A 287 1.65 6.72 31.17
CA VAL A 287 1.03 5.88 32.22
C VAL A 287 1.33 4.40 32.00
N HIS A 288 1.09 3.93 30.78
CA HIS A 288 1.12 2.50 30.46
C HIS A 288 2.41 2.04 29.76
N ARG A 289 3.31 2.98 29.45
CA ARG A 289 4.59 2.72 28.80
C ARG A 289 5.66 2.28 29.81
N PRO A 290 6.52 1.32 29.46
CA PRO A 290 7.70 1.01 30.26
C PRO A 290 8.61 2.24 30.45
N PRO A 291 9.10 2.53 31.66
CA PRO A 291 10.01 3.66 31.91
C PRO A 291 11.28 3.64 31.05
N SER A 292 11.80 2.45 30.75
CA SER A 292 12.96 2.22 29.87
C SER A 292 12.73 2.63 28.40
N GLN A 293 11.48 2.84 27.98
CA GLN A 293 11.10 3.20 26.61
C GLN A 293 10.59 4.64 26.49
N MET A 294 10.99 5.52 27.42
CA MET A 294 10.63 6.95 27.44
C MET A 294 11.78 7.86 26.97
N GLU A 295 12.82 7.30 26.34
CA GLU A 295 13.91 8.10 25.77
C GLU A 295 13.55 8.62 24.38
N ALA A 296 14.10 9.76 23.97
CA ALA A 296 13.79 10.35 22.66
C ALA A 296 14.10 9.41 21.47
N LYS A 297 15.04 8.48 21.63
CA LYS A 297 15.44 7.47 20.64
C LYS A 297 14.72 6.13 20.81
N SER A 298 13.77 6.00 21.73
CA SER A 298 12.94 4.79 21.86
C SER A 298 11.88 4.73 20.74
N PRO A 299 11.52 3.54 20.23
CA PRO A 299 10.38 3.36 19.32
C PRO A 299 9.08 3.93 19.89
N PHE A 300 8.27 4.62 19.06
CA PHE A 300 6.97 5.12 19.52
C PHE A 300 5.94 4.01 19.71
N TYR A 301 5.82 3.09 18.75
CA TYR A 301 4.89 1.96 18.84
C TYR A 301 5.56 0.73 19.45
N LEU A 302 5.04 0.28 20.58
CA LEU A 302 5.51 -0.88 21.33
C LEU A 302 4.55 -2.05 21.20
N THR A 303 5.03 -3.26 21.47
CA THR A 303 4.20 -4.46 21.43
C THR A 303 3.26 -4.47 22.64
N ALA A 304 1.95 -4.59 22.38
CA ALA A 304 0.93 -4.73 23.43
C ALA A 304 1.08 -6.09 24.12
N ARG A 305 1.07 -6.10 25.47
CA ARG A 305 1.11 -7.32 26.27
C ARG A 305 -0.24 -8.03 26.20
N LYS A 306 -0.21 -9.36 26.13
CA LYS A 306 -1.42 -10.19 26.17
C LYS A 306 -2.00 -10.32 27.58
N GLU A 307 -1.14 -10.31 28.59
CA GLU A 307 -1.50 -10.46 30.00
C GLU A 307 -0.97 -9.24 30.76
N VAL A 308 -1.89 -8.52 31.40
CA VAL A 308 -1.59 -7.30 32.17
C VAL A 308 -1.64 -7.57 33.69
N SER A 309 -2.31 -8.64 34.09
CA SER A 309 -2.49 -9.10 35.47
C SER A 309 -1.16 -9.62 36.06
N GLY A 310 -0.28 -8.72 36.46
CA GLY A 310 0.97 -9.07 37.16
C GLY A 310 2.08 -8.03 37.11
N MET A 311 2.00 -7.04 36.20
CA MET A 311 3.06 -6.01 36.03
C MET A 311 2.58 -4.58 36.32
N GLY A 312 1.54 -4.43 37.15
CA GLY A 312 0.99 -3.12 37.51
C GLY A 312 0.41 -2.37 36.31
N ASN A 313 0.67 -1.06 36.23
CA ASN A 313 0.11 -0.19 35.19
C ASN A 313 0.81 -0.31 33.82
N VAL A 314 1.83 -1.15 33.64
CA VAL A 314 2.60 -1.22 32.38
C VAL A 314 1.96 -2.20 31.39
N TRP A 315 1.48 -1.69 30.25
CA TRP A 315 0.71 -2.47 29.26
C TRP A 315 1.50 -2.89 28.03
N TYR A 316 2.66 -2.27 27.81
CA TYR A 316 3.48 -2.52 26.62
C TYR A 316 4.80 -3.19 27.00
N GLU A 317 5.34 -3.96 26.07
CA GLU A 317 6.67 -4.54 26.15
C GLU A 317 7.71 -3.50 25.69
N GLU A 318 8.96 -3.72 26.04
CA GLU A 318 10.05 -2.85 25.56
C GLU A 318 10.30 -2.99 24.05
N GLN A 319 9.82 -4.08 23.46
CA GLN A 319 10.02 -4.42 22.07
C GLN A 319 9.18 -3.54 21.13
N ARG A 320 9.84 -2.99 20.09
CA ARG A 320 9.18 -2.30 18.97
C ARG A 320 8.11 -3.18 18.35
N MET A 321 6.94 -2.59 18.07
CA MET A 321 5.87 -3.25 17.34
C MET A 321 6.32 -3.61 15.90
N GLY A 322 6.13 -4.86 15.51
CA GLY A 322 6.51 -5.32 14.16
C GLY A 322 5.66 -4.69 13.03
N LEU A 323 6.28 -4.47 11.86
CA LEU A 323 5.63 -3.89 10.67
C LEU A 323 4.34 -4.60 10.25
N ARG A 324 4.28 -5.93 10.38
CA ARG A 324 3.08 -6.72 10.07
C ARG A 324 1.94 -6.42 11.06
N SER A 325 2.26 -6.33 12.35
CA SER A 325 1.29 -6.02 13.39
C SER A 325 0.75 -4.61 13.21
N LEU A 326 1.63 -3.63 12.97
CA LEU A 326 1.24 -2.23 12.75
C LEU A 326 0.38 -2.06 11.50
N ARG A 327 0.76 -2.68 10.37
CA ARG A 327 -0.05 -2.74 9.14
C ARG A 327 -1.43 -3.36 9.38
N GLY A 328 -1.51 -4.31 10.30
CA GLY A 328 -2.74 -5.04 10.61
C GLY A 328 -3.71 -4.29 11.52
N VAL A 329 -3.33 -3.16 12.15
CA VAL A 329 -4.21 -2.44 13.10
C VAL A 329 -5.52 -2.02 12.44
N VAL A 330 -5.44 -1.25 11.35
CA VAL A 330 -6.65 -0.71 10.69
C VAL A 330 -7.53 -1.82 10.08
N PRO A 331 -6.98 -2.81 9.35
CA PRO A 331 -7.79 -3.93 8.86
C PRO A 331 -8.47 -4.73 9.98
N LYS A 332 -7.81 -4.91 11.13
CA LYS A 332 -8.43 -5.60 12.29
C LYS A 332 -9.59 -4.80 12.86
N LEU A 333 -9.50 -3.47 12.92
CA LEU A 333 -10.60 -2.62 13.36
C LEU A 333 -11.81 -2.78 12.43
N ALA A 334 -11.60 -2.63 11.12
CA ALA A 334 -12.65 -2.83 10.12
C ALA A 334 -13.30 -4.22 10.23
N LYS A 335 -12.49 -5.26 10.46
CA LYS A 335 -12.98 -6.62 10.68
C LYS A 335 -13.90 -6.74 11.89
N LYS A 336 -13.50 -6.16 13.03
CA LYS A 336 -14.28 -6.23 14.29
C LYS A 336 -15.65 -5.55 14.18
N VAL A 337 -15.76 -4.49 13.37
CA VAL A 337 -17.04 -3.82 13.08
C VAL A 337 -17.73 -4.36 11.82
N LYS A 338 -17.37 -5.58 11.37
CA LYS A 338 -18.00 -6.32 10.27
C LYS A 338 -17.96 -5.60 8.90
N LEU A 339 -16.96 -4.75 8.66
CA LEU A 339 -16.74 -4.06 7.39
C LEU A 339 -15.85 -4.87 6.41
N GLU A 340 -15.88 -6.20 6.51
CA GLU A 340 -14.97 -7.13 5.81
C GLU A 340 -15.07 -7.05 4.27
N ARG A 341 -16.18 -6.53 3.73
CA ARG A 341 -16.40 -6.38 2.29
C ARG A 341 -15.56 -5.27 1.63
N CYS A 342 -14.84 -4.45 2.41
CA CYS A 342 -14.03 -3.35 1.92
C CYS A 342 -12.52 -3.63 2.10
N GLU A 343 -11.86 -4.14 1.05
CA GLU A 343 -10.45 -4.57 1.11
C GLU A 343 -9.38 -3.45 1.20
N ASN A 344 -9.76 -2.20 1.49
CA ASN A 344 -8.88 -1.04 1.29
C ASN A 344 -8.79 -0.07 2.47
N PHE A 345 -9.10 -0.50 3.70
CA PHE A 345 -8.88 0.35 4.89
C PHE A 345 -7.39 0.48 5.24
N THR A 346 -6.94 1.73 5.43
CA THR A 346 -5.55 2.08 5.73
C THR A 346 -5.51 3.20 6.78
N PHE A 347 -4.33 3.64 7.22
CA PHE A 347 -4.21 4.78 8.15
C PHE A 347 -4.95 6.04 7.66
N VAL A 348 -5.01 6.25 6.34
CA VAL A 348 -5.72 7.38 5.71
C VAL A 348 -7.24 7.29 5.90
N SER A 349 -7.79 6.10 6.20
CA SER A 349 -9.22 5.90 6.40
C SER A 349 -9.80 6.71 7.59
N PHE A 350 -8.95 7.13 8.54
CA PHE A 350 -9.36 7.98 9.67
C PHE A 350 -9.35 9.49 9.37
N THR A 351 -8.86 9.92 8.19
CA THR A 351 -8.62 11.35 7.93
C THR A 351 -9.83 12.12 7.38
N GLN A 352 -10.99 11.47 7.16
CA GLN A 352 -12.18 12.18 6.68
C GLN A 352 -12.90 12.93 7.81
N ALA A 353 -12.90 12.37 9.03
CA ALA A 353 -13.57 12.96 10.18
C ALA A 353 -13.02 14.35 10.56
N SER A 354 -11.73 14.62 10.31
CA SER A 354 -11.12 15.93 10.57
C SER A 354 -11.57 17.04 9.60
N ARG A 355 -12.23 16.73 8.48
CA ARG A 355 -12.72 17.75 7.54
C ARG A 355 -14.00 18.45 8.00
N LYS A 356 -14.75 17.90 8.96
CA LYS A 356 -15.95 18.56 9.51
C LYS A 356 -15.65 19.55 10.64
N CYS A 357 -14.44 19.55 11.19
CA CYS A 357 -13.97 20.58 12.11
C CYS A 357 -13.04 21.54 11.36
N GLY A 358 -13.62 22.31 10.42
CA GLY A 358 -12.98 23.54 9.94
C GLY A 358 -12.88 24.56 11.08
N PRO A 359 -11.97 25.54 10.99
CA PRO A 359 -11.81 26.55 12.02
C PRO A 359 -13.07 27.41 12.07
N LEU A 360 -13.84 27.30 13.16
CA LEU A 360 -14.65 28.41 13.64
C LEU A 360 -13.67 29.48 14.12
N ASN A 361 -13.23 30.34 13.21
CA ASN A 361 -12.67 31.65 13.52
C ASN A 361 -12.92 32.55 12.31
N SER A 362 -14.16 33.00 12.21
CA SER A 362 -14.53 34.23 11.53
C SER A 362 -15.56 34.93 12.39
N PHE A 363 -15.12 35.61 13.44
CA PHE A 363 -15.85 36.72 14.06
C PHE A 363 -14.84 37.75 14.57
N GLN A 364 -14.88 38.90 13.88
CA GLN A 364 -14.40 40.26 14.18
C GLN A 364 -13.11 40.47 14.97
#